data_AF-A0A3B8KWY2-F1
#
_entry.id   AF-A0A3B8KWY2-F1
#
_cell.length_a   1.000
_cell.length_b   1.000
_cell.length_c   1.000
_cell.angle_alpha   90.00
_cell.angle_beta   90.00
_cell.angle_gamma   90.00
#
_symmetry.space_group_name_H-M   'P 1'
#
loop_
_entity.id
_entity.type
_entity.pdbx_description
1 polymer ?
#
loop_
_entity_poly.entity_id
_entity_poly.type
_entity_poly.pdbx_seq_one_letter_code
_entity_poly.pdbx_strand_id
1 'polypeptide(L)' 'IFNTPSGKGARTDEGKIRAAAVAHGVPCVTTLPGCLAVVRALEAMVESPVPRVRALQDWMQSVAAQATDGN' A
#
# COMPACT_ATOMS: atom_id res chain seq x y z
N ILE A 1 -3.47 -6.57 9.49
CA ILE A 1 -4.80 -6.22 10.06
C ILE A 1 -5.45 -5.15 9.19
N PHE A 2 -6.71 -5.36 8.79
CA PHE A 2 -7.54 -4.31 8.19
C PHE A 2 -8.48 -3.79 9.27
N ASN A 3 -8.22 -2.57 9.74
CA ASN A 3 -8.98 -1.93 10.81
C ASN A 3 -9.65 -0.69 10.23
N THR A 4 -10.90 -0.77 9.78
CA THR A 4 -11.64 0.38 9.24
C THR A 4 -12.49 1.02 10.34
N PRO A 5 -11.94 1.90 11.19
CA PRO A 5 -12.68 2.47 12.31
C PRO A 5 -13.78 3.40 11.80
N SER A 6 -14.93 3.39 12.46
CA SER A 6 -16.01 4.38 12.26
C SER A 6 -15.86 5.60 13.18
N GLY A 7 -14.97 5.53 14.19
CA GLY A 7 -14.71 6.59 15.17
C GLY A 7 -13.22 6.89 15.41
N LYS A 8 -12.94 7.94 16.19
CA LYS A 8 -11.57 8.37 16.53
C LYS A 8 -11.25 8.08 18.00
N GLY A 9 -9.98 7.76 18.29
CA GLY A 9 -9.45 7.66 19.66
C GLY A 9 -8.51 6.47 19.88
N ALA A 10 -7.59 6.63 20.83
CA ALA A 10 -6.66 5.57 21.23
C ALA A 10 -7.25 4.60 22.28
N ARG A 11 -8.30 5.04 23.00
CA ARG A 11 -8.99 4.24 24.02
C ARG A 11 -10.09 3.33 23.47
N THR A 12 -10.49 3.53 22.21
CA THR A 12 -11.46 2.66 21.54
C THR A 12 -10.83 1.29 21.26
N ASP A 13 -11.65 0.28 21.01
CA ASP A 13 -11.12 -1.06 20.71
C ASP A 13 -10.34 -1.06 19.39
N GLU A 14 -10.75 -0.27 18.40
CA GLU A 14 -9.96 -0.04 17.18
C GLU A 14 -8.61 0.61 17.50
N GLY A 15 -8.58 1.56 18.44
CA GLY A 15 -7.35 2.16 18.94
C GLY A 15 -6.40 1.13 19.55
N LYS A 16 -6.92 0.25 20.42
CA LYS A 16 -6.16 -0.85 21.02
C LYS A 16 -5.66 -1.85 19.97
N ILE A 17 -6.49 -2.19 18.98
CA ILE A 17 -6.11 -3.07 17.86
C ILE A 17 -4.92 -2.48 17.09
N ARG A 18 -4.97 -1.19 16.75
CA ARG A 18 -3.85 -0.52 16.06
C ARG A 18 -2.59 -0.48 16.91
N ALA A 19 -2.71 -0.19 18.21
CA ALA A 19 -1.57 -0.18 19.14
C ALA A 19 -0.91 -1.57 19.24
N ALA A 20 -1.72 -2.63 19.35
CA ALA A 20 -1.23 -4.00 19.36
C ALA A 20 -0.54 -4.37 18.03
N ALA A 21 -1.11 -3.98 16.88
CA ALA A 21 -0.51 -4.23 15.57
C ALA A 21 0.91 -3.65 15.47
N VAL A 22 1.08 -2.39 15.89
CA VAL A 22 2.39 -1.72 15.93
C VAL A 22 3.34 -2.43 16.89
N ALA A 23 2.89 -2.76 18.11
CA ALA A 23 3.72 -3.42 19.12
C ALA A 23 4.25 -4.79 18.65
N HIS A 24 3.52 -5.48 17.78
CA HIS A 24 3.91 -6.78 17.22
C HIS A 24 4.53 -6.71 15.82
N GLY A 25 4.75 -5.52 15.26
CA GLY A 25 5.29 -5.37 13.89
C GLY A 25 4.36 -5.91 12.80
N VAL A 26 3.06 -6.03 13.09
CA VAL A 26 2.05 -6.51 12.13
C VAL A 26 1.52 -5.31 11.33
N PRO A 27 1.56 -5.34 9.99
CA PRO A 27 1.02 -4.28 9.16
C PRO A 27 -0.46 -4.01 9.47
N CYS A 28 -0.82 -2.74 9.67
CA CYS A 28 -2.18 -2.30 9.94
C CYS A 28 -2.64 -1.26 8.92
N VAL A 29 -3.71 -1.57 8.19
CA VAL A 29 -4.29 -0.69 7.17
C VAL A 29 -5.63 -0.19 7.67
N THR A 30 -5.85 1.12 7.60
CA THR A 30 -6.99 1.75 8.27
C THR A 30 -8.08 2.29 7.36
N THR A 31 -7.89 2.16 6.05
CA THR A 31 -8.79 2.71 5.05
C THR A 31 -9.19 1.65 4.04
N LEU A 32 -10.43 1.72 3.56
CA LEU A 32 -10.91 0.80 2.52
C LEU A 32 -10.07 0.89 1.23
N PRO A 33 -9.69 2.08 0.71
CA PRO A 33 -8.78 2.18 -0.43
C PRO A 33 -7.42 1.52 -0.17
N GLY A 34 -6.88 1.67 1.05
CA GLY A 34 -5.63 1.00 1.43
C GLY A 34 -5.79 -0.53 1.44
N CYS A 35 -6.91 -1.05 1.94
CA CYS A 35 -7.17 -2.50 1.94
C CYS A 35 -7.20 -3.04 0.50
N LEU A 36 -7.87 -2.33 -0.41
CA LEU A 36 -7.92 -2.69 -1.82
C LEU A 36 -6.52 -2.66 -2.46
N ALA A 37 -5.68 -1.67 -2.13
CA ALA A 37 -4.31 -1.61 -2.61
C ALA A 37 -3.48 -2.82 -2.13
N VAL A 38 -3.64 -3.25 -0.87
CA VAL A 38 -2.97 -4.46 -0.37
C VAL A 38 -3.43 -5.72 -1.10
N VAL A 39 -4.74 -5.88 -1.32
CA VAL A 39 -5.26 -7.05 -2.07
C VAL A 39 -4.67 -7.09 -3.48
N ARG A 40 -4.69 -5.97 -4.20
CA ARG A 40 -4.11 -5.88 -5.56
C ARG A 40 -2.60 -6.17 -5.56
N ALA A 41 -1.87 -5.70 -4.56
CA ALA A 41 -0.45 -5.98 -4.43
C ALA A 41 -0.19 -7.48 -4.20
N LEU A 42 -0.98 -8.12 -3.33
CA LEU A 42 -0.89 -9.56 -3.08
C LEU A 42 -1.24 -10.38 -4.32
N GLU A 43 -2.30 -10.02 -5.05
CA GLU A 43 -2.67 -10.65 -6.33
C GLU A 43 -1.52 -10.55 -7.34
N ALA A 44 -0.93 -9.36 -7.50
CA ALA A 44 0.20 -9.15 -8.39
C ALA A 44 1.45 -9.96 -7.97
N MET A 45 1.69 -10.11 -6.66
CA MET A 45 2.77 -10.95 -6.14
C MET A 45 2.51 -12.44 -6.36
N VAL A 46 1.26 -12.89 -6.30
CA VAL A 46 0.90 -14.28 -6.62
C VAL A 46 1.09 -14.56 -8.11
N GLU A 47 0.67 -13.64 -8.98
CA GLU A 47 0.80 -13.76 -10.43
C GLU A 47 2.26 -13.64 -10.89
N SER A 48 3.04 -12.74 -10.28
CA SER A 48 4.44 -12.47 -10.59
C SER A 48 5.29 -12.37 -9.32
N PRO A 49 5.76 -13.51 -8.78
CA PRO A 49 6.46 -13.56 -7.49
C PRO A 49 7.79 -12.82 -7.44
N VAL A 50 8.42 -12.64 -8.60
CA VAL A 50 9.68 -11.90 -8.73
C VAL A 50 9.35 -10.48 -9.19
N PRO A 51 9.64 -9.45 -8.38
CA PRO A 51 9.43 -8.08 -8.79
C PRO A 51 10.25 -7.74 -10.03
N ARG A 52 9.64 -7.06 -11.00
CA ARG A 52 10.38 -6.47 -12.11
C ARG A 52 11.20 -5.29 -11.57
N VAL A 53 12.49 -5.32 -11.83
CA VAL A 53 13.41 -4.24 -11.48
C VAL A 53 13.65 -3.38 -12.69
N ARG A 54 13.71 -2.07 -12.49
CA ARG A 54 14.05 -1.08 -13.51
C ARG A 54 14.97 -0.04 -12.92
N ALA A 55 16.03 0.32 -13.64
CA ALA A 55 16.90 1.42 -13.23
C ALA A 55 16.12 2.74 -13.25
N LEU A 56 16.37 3.60 -12.27
CA LEU A 56 15.67 4.88 -12.15
C LEU A 56 15.90 5.76 -13.39
N GLN A 57 17.12 5.72 -13.95
CA GLN A 57 17.52 6.45 -15.14
C GLN A 57 16.67 6.05 -16.37
N ASP A 58 16.49 4.75 -16.60
CA ASP A 58 15.65 4.24 -17.68
C ASP A 58 14.20 4.65 -17.49
N TRP A 59 13.71 4.62 -16.23
CA TRP A 59 12.35 5.04 -15.90
C TRP A 59 12.12 6.52 -16.21
N MET A 60 13.02 7.40 -15.78
CA MET A 60 12.95 8.84 -16.04
C MET A 60 12.90 9.15 -17.54
N GLN A 61 13.68 8.44 -18.36
CA GLN A 61 13.63 8.61 -19.82
C GLN A 61 12.25 8.26 -20.39
N SER A 62 11.62 7.16 -19.95
CA SER A 62 10.27 6.82 -20.43
C SER A 62 9.19 7.77 -19.96
N VAL A 63 9.30 8.28 -18.74
CA VAL A 63 8.35 9.27 -18.21
C VAL A 63 8.48 10.58 -18.99
N ALA A 64 9.71 11.00 -19.30
CA ALA A 64 9.96 12.18 -20.13
C ALA A 64 9.39 12.01 -21.54
N ALA A 65 9.60 10.84 -22.18
CA ALA A 65 9.06 10.54 -23.50
C ALA A 65 7.51 10.57 -23.54
N GLN A 66 6.85 9.99 -22.54
CA GLN A 66 5.38 10.01 -22.43
C GLN A 66 4.81 11.41 -22.21
N ALA A 67 5.57 12.29 -21.56
CA ALA A 67 5.16 13.69 -21.37
C ALA A 67 5.27 14.51 -22.66
N THR A 68 6.20 14.18 -23.56
CA THR A 68 6.35 14.83 -24.87
C THR A 68 5.34 14.34 -25.91
N ASP A 69 4.84 13.11 -25.80
CA ASP A 69 3.90 12.50 -26.77
C ASP A 69 2.42 12.90 -26.53
N GLY A 70 2.13 13.66 -25.46
CA GLY A 70 0.79 14.07 -25.05
C GLY A 70 0.38 15.49 -25.46
N ASN A 71 1.12 16.15 -26.35
CA ASN A 71 0.86 17.48 -26.91
C ASN A 71 0.86 17.44 -28.44
#